data_AF-A0A1W9SML9-F1
#
_entry.id   AF-A0A1W9SML9-F1
#
_cell.length_a   1.000
_cell.length_b   1.000
_cell.length_c   1.000
_cell.angle_alpha   90.00
_cell.angle_beta   90.00
_cell.angle_gamma   90.00
#
_symmetry.space_group_name_H-M   'P 1'
#
loop_
_entity.id
_entity.type
_entity.pdbx_description
1 polymer ?
#
loop_
_entity_poly.entity_id
_entity_poly.type
_entity_poly.pdbx_seq_one_letter_code
_entity_poly.pdbx_strand_id
1 'polypeptide(L)'
;MGKFQHKYGATFPVSAALYKKTQKLIVSVRQNPEGLTKRNEVVEIVNALTAEGLEYFFHYSLKIIGMNMIAKKAIKTGMAASKATVKLLSKKFIRALNDKQLLATVDFIDGFVSD
;
A
#
# COMPACT_ATOMS: atom_id res chain seq x y z
N MET A 1 -5.56 17.79 16.42
CA MET A 1 -4.79 16.87 15.56
C MET A 1 -4.75 17.46 14.17
N GLY A 2 -3.56 17.82 13.67
CA GLY A 2 -3.40 18.53 12.41
C GLY A 2 -3.78 17.65 11.22
N LYS A 3 -4.65 18.15 10.34
CA LYS A 3 -4.91 17.53 9.05
C LYS A 3 -3.59 17.52 8.26
N PHE A 4 -3.12 16.34 7.86
CA PHE A 4 -1.99 16.22 6.94
C PHE A 4 -2.41 16.79 5.58
N GLN A 5 -2.18 18.08 5.36
CA GLN A 5 -2.34 18.71 4.05
C GLN A 5 -1.04 18.53 3.27
N HIS A 6 -0.94 17.46 2.47
CA HIS A 6 0.08 17.40 1.43
C HIS A 6 -0.34 18.26 0.25
N LYS A 7 0.43 19.33 -0.02
CA LYS A 7 0.24 20.24 -1.16
C LYS A 7 0.55 19.55 -2.51
N TYR A 8 1.22 18.40 -2.47
CA TYR A 8 1.45 17.46 -3.57
C TYR A 8 1.44 16.04 -3.00
N GLY A 9 0.47 15.22 -3.40
CA GLY A 9 0.43 13.78 -3.08
C GLY A 9 0.86 12.98 -4.29
N ALA A 10 1.85 12.09 -4.14
CA ALA A 10 2.13 11.09 -5.16
C ALA A 10 1.04 10.02 -5.08
N THR A 11 -0.09 10.27 -5.74
CA THR A 11 -1.13 9.28 -5.95
C THR A 11 -0.71 8.40 -7.12
N PHE A 12 -1.11 7.14 -7.08
CA PHE A 12 -0.96 6.24 -8.21
C PHE A 12 -2.31 5.56 -8.46
N PRO A 13 -2.64 5.28 -9.72
CA PRO A 13 -3.89 4.60 -10.02
C PRO A 13 -3.83 3.20 -9.41
N VAL A 14 -4.91 2.85 -8.72
CA VAL A 14 -5.15 1.50 -8.20
C VAL A 14 -6.32 0.86 -8.92
N SER A 15 -6.44 -0.45 -8.85
CA SER A 15 -7.63 -1.12 -9.35
C SER A 15 -8.86 -0.69 -8.54
N ALA A 16 -10.01 -0.51 -9.21
CA ALA A 16 -11.28 -0.18 -8.53
C ALA A 16 -11.65 -1.21 -7.44
N ALA A 17 -11.24 -2.47 -7.61
CA ALA A 17 -11.40 -3.51 -6.60
C ALA A 17 -10.56 -3.23 -5.34
N LEU A 18 -9.29 -2.86 -5.52
CA LEU A 18 -8.41 -2.48 -4.41
C LEU A 18 -8.85 -1.18 -3.75
N TYR A 19 -9.28 -0.18 -4.51
CA TYR A 19 -9.87 1.05 -3.98
C TYR A 19 -11.06 0.73 -3.06
N LYS A 20 -12.05 -0.02 -3.56
CA LYS A 20 -13.22 -0.43 -2.77
C LYS A 20 -12.86 -1.26 -1.54
N LYS A 21 -11.90 -2.19 -1.64
CA LYS A 21 -11.43 -3.00 -0.50
C LYS A 21 -10.79 -2.10 0.56
N THR A 22 -9.98 -1.12 0.13
CA THR A 22 -9.30 -0.16 1.00
C THR A 22 -10.31 0.71 1.74
N GLN A 23 -11.27 1.30 1.01
CA GLN A 23 -12.33 2.13 1.61
C GLN A 23 -13.18 1.35 2.63
N LYS A 24 -13.58 0.11 2.32
CA LYS A 24 -14.30 -0.75 3.27
C LYS A 24 -13.50 -1.03 4.53
N LEU A 25 -12.21 -1.29 4.39
CA LEU A 25 -11.33 -1.52 5.54
C LEU A 25 -11.20 -0.27 6.40
N ILE A 26 -10.98 0.90 5.80
CA ILE A 26 -10.85 2.18 6.51
C ILE A 26 -12.09 2.43 7.36
N VAL A 27 -13.29 2.32 6.78
CA VAL A 27 -14.55 2.46 7.51
C VAL A 27 -14.63 1.47 8.67
N SER A 28 -14.27 0.21 8.42
CA SER A 28 -14.34 -0.83 9.44
C SER A 28 -13.37 -0.60 10.61
N VAL A 29 -12.14 -0.17 10.33
CA VAL A 29 -11.13 0.15 11.36
C VAL A 29 -11.51 1.42 12.13
N ARG A 30 -12.10 2.42 11.47
CA ARG A 30 -12.64 3.63 12.13
C ARG A 30 -13.76 3.31 13.12
N GLN A 31 -14.59 2.32 12.82
CA GLN A 31 -15.68 1.88 13.70
C GLN A 31 -15.18 0.99 14.84
N ASN A 32 -14.27 0.06 14.55
CA ASN A 32 -13.71 -0.84 15.53
C ASN A 32 -12.24 -1.18 15.17
N PRO A 33 -11.26 -0.49 15.76
CA PRO A 33 -9.85 -0.71 15.46
C PRO A 33 -9.26 -1.97 16.14
N GLU A 34 -10.02 -2.62 17.03
CA GLU A 34 -9.50 -3.70 17.85
C GLU A 34 -9.37 -5.03 17.08
N GLY A 35 -8.47 -5.88 17.59
CA GLY A 35 -8.34 -7.26 17.16
C GLY A 35 -7.27 -7.50 16.10
N LEU A 36 -6.69 -8.70 16.17
CA LEU A 36 -5.63 -9.15 15.27
C LEU A 36 -6.10 -9.26 13.81
N THR A 37 -7.39 -9.55 13.60
CA THR A 37 -8.00 -9.62 12.26
C THR A 37 -7.89 -8.29 11.53
N LYS A 38 -8.30 -7.18 12.17
CA LYS A 38 -8.22 -5.83 11.57
C LYS A 38 -6.79 -5.46 11.21
N ARG A 39 -5.84 -5.77 12.09
CA ARG A 39 -4.41 -5.53 11.85
C ARG A 39 -3.88 -6.32 10.66
N ASN A 40 -4.28 -7.59 10.54
CA ASN A 40 -3.90 -8.41 9.39
C ASN A 40 -4.53 -7.86 8.09
N GLU A 41 -5.77 -7.38 8.12
CA GLU A 41 -6.42 -6.74 6.97
C GLU A 41 -5.69 -5.45 6.54
N VAL A 42 -5.23 -4.62 7.49
CA VAL A 42 -4.42 -3.42 7.18
C VAL A 42 -3.08 -3.82 6.56
N VAL A 43 -2.44 -4.88 7.07
CA VAL A 43 -1.22 -5.43 6.46
C VAL A 43 -1.48 -5.88 5.03
N GLU A 44 -2.60 -6.55 4.75
CA GLU A 44 -2.97 -6.95 3.39
C GLU A 44 -3.13 -5.74 2.45
N ILE A 45 -3.84 -4.70 2.89
CA ILE A 45 -4.03 -3.49 2.08
C ILE A 45 -2.71 -2.81 1.77
N VAL A 46 -1.84 -2.61 2.76
CA VAL A 46 -0.51 -2.00 2.54
C VAL A 46 0.30 -2.81 1.53
N ASN A 47 0.27 -4.14 1.61
CA ASN A 47 1.00 -5.00 0.69
C ASN A 47 0.40 -4.96 -0.73
N ALA A 48 -0.92 -4.92 -0.85
CA ALA A 48 -1.61 -4.80 -2.14
C ALA A 48 -1.33 -3.46 -2.81
N LEU A 49 -1.43 -2.36 -2.08
CA LEU A 49 -1.10 -1.01 -2.55
C LEU A 49 0.36 -0.93 -3.01
N THR A 50 1.28 -1.49 -2.22
CA THR A 50 2.70 -1.56 -2.60
C THR A 50 2.90 -2.37 -3.89
N ALA A 51 2.18 -3.48 -4.03
CA ALA A 51 2.31 -4.32 -5.21
C ALA A 51 1.84 -3.59 -6.47
N GLU A 52 0.65 -2.96 -6.44
CA GLU A 52 0.13 -2.18 -7.56
C GLU A 52 0.99 -0.94 -7.84
N GLY A 53 1.48 -0.23 -6.82
CA GLY A 53 2.35 0.93 -7.02
C GLY A 53 3.70 0.56 -7.67
N LEU A 54 4.33 -0.53 -7.24
CA LEU A 54 5.55 -1.03 -7.86
C LEU A 54 5.31 -1.51 -9.30
N GLU A 55 4.19 -2.18 -9.56
CA GLU A 55 3.82 -2.55 -10.93
C GLU A 55 3.56 -1.32 -11.79
N TYR A 56 2.82 -0.34 -11.29
CA TYR A 56 2.53 0.87 -12.03
C TYR A 56 3.83 1.59 -12.42
N PHE A 57 4.70 1.83 -11.46
CA PHE A 57 5.94 2.56 -11.70
C PHE A 57 6.89 1.78 -12.64
N PHE A 58 7.13 0.50 -12.37
CA PHE A 58 8.14 -0.25 -13.13
C PHE A 58 7.58 -0.92 -14.38
N HIS A 59 6.41 -1.55 -14.36
CA HIS A 59 5.89 -2.27 -15.53
C HIS A 59 5.55 -1.33 -16.69
N TYR A 60 4.89 -0.19 -16.41
CA TYR A 60 4.60 0.78 -17.47
C TYR A 60 5.87 1.44 -17.99
N SER A 61 6.79 1.84 -17.10
CA SER A 61 8.09 2.37 -17.52
C SER A 61 8.80 1.35 -18.41
N LEU A 62 8.88 0.08 -18.00
CA LEU A 62 9.55 -0.99 -18.75
C LEU A 62 8.92 -1.37 -20.08
N LYS A 63 7.65 -1.06 -20.30
CA LYS A 63 7.01 -1.20 -21.61
C LYS A 63 7.41 -0.08 -22.56
N ILE A 64 7.67 1.12 -22.04
CA ILE A 64 8.04 2.30 -22.82
C ILE A 64 9.51 2.22 -23.25
N ILE A 65 10.40 1.84 -22.35
CA ILE A 65 11.83 1.65 -22.65
C ILE A 65 12.00 0.27 -23.28
N GLY A 66 12.52 0.21 -24.51
CA GLY A 66 12.81 -1.01 -25.28
C GLY A 66 13.88 -1.91 -24.67
N MET A 67 13.68 -2.31 -23.42
CA MET A 67 14.67 -2.97 -22.58
C MET A 67 14.81 -4.45 -22.93
N ASN A 68 16.05 -4.94 -22.93
CA ASN A 68 16.36 -6.34 -23.19
C ASN A 68 15.86 -7.27 -22.06
N MET A 69 15.80 -8.58 -22.36
CA MET A 69 15.21 -9.59 -21.48
C MET A 69 15.94 -9.72 -20.13
N ILE A 70 17.27 -9.57 -20.12
CA ILE A 70 18.10 -9.71 -18.91
C ILE A 70 17.78 -8.59 -17.92
N ALA A 71 17.74 -7.34 -18.39
CA ALA A 71 17.43 -6.20 -17.54
C ALA A 71 15.97 -6.25 -17.04
N LYS A 72 15.01 -6.68 -17.88
CA LYS A 72 13.62 -6.96 -17.43
C LYS A 72 13.56 -7.99 -16.31
N LYS A 73 14.36 -9.07 -16.39
CA LYS A 73 14.42 -10.11 -15.36
C LYS A 73 15.01 -9.57 -14.05
N ALA A 74 16.10 -8.80 -14.13
CA ALA A 74 16.72 -8.19 -12.96
C ALA A 74 15.73 -7.28 -12.20
N ILE A 75 14.96 -6.45 -12.92
CA ILE A 75 13.99 -5.55 -12.30
C ILE A 75 12.83 -6.33 -11.67
N LYS A 76 12.30 -7.37 -12.34
CA LYS A 76 11.28 -8.24 -11.76
C LYS A 76 11.75 -8.89 -10.44
N THR A 77 13.00 -9.35 -10.40
CA THR A 77 13.60 -9.89 -9.17
C THR A 77 13.69 -8.82 -8.08
N GLY A 78 14.14 -7.61 -8.42
CA GLY A 78 14.17 -6.48 -7.49
C GLY A 78 12.79 -6.15 -6.92
N MET A 79 11.77 -6.07 -7.78
CA MET A 79 10.39 -5.84 -7.35
C MET A 79 9.88 -6.94 -6.41
N ALA A 80 10.18 -8.21 -6.69
CA ALA A 80 9.79 -9.32 -5.82
C ALA A 80 10.45 -9.22 -4.43
N ALA A 81 11.74 -8.90 -4.39
CA ALA A 81 12.46 -8.66 -3.14
C ALA A 81 11.86 -7.48 -2.35
N SER A 82 11.57 -6.36 -3.02
CA SER A 82 10.92 -5.21 -2.38
C SER A 82 9.55 -5.56 -1.81
N LYS A 83 8.70 -6.29 -2.55
CA LYS A 83 7.39 -6.76 -2.06
C LYS A 83 7.54 -7.63 -0.80
N ALA A 84 8.54 -8.51 -0.77
CA ALA A 84 8.81 -9.36 0.40
C ALA A 84 9.27 -8.54 1.63
N THR A 85 10.18 -7.58 1.43
CA THR A 85 10.64 -6.69 2.51
C THR A 85 9.50 -5.85 3.06
N VAL A 86 8.68 -5.25 2.20
CA VAL A 86 7.52 -4.47 2.65
C VAL A 86 6.53 -5.35 3.42
N LYS A 87 6.26 -6.57 2.97
CA LYS A 87 5.40 -7.53 3.71
C LYS A 87 5.90 -7.82 5.12
N LEU A 88 7.21 -7.95 5.29
CA LEU A 88 7.81 -8.17 6.61
C LEU A 88 7.68 -6.92 7.49
N LEU A 89 8.02 -5.76 6.94
CA LEU A 89 7.98 -4.50 7.67
C LEU A 89 6.55 -4.09 8.04
N SER A 90 5.60 -4.18 7.11
CA SER A 90 4.18 -3.85 7.34
C SER A 90 3.60 -4.72 8.46
N LYS A 91 3.88 -6.03 8.43
CA LYS A 91 3.46 -6.97 9.49
C LYS A 91 4.04 -6.60 10.85
N LYS A 92 5.34 -6.30 10.92
CA LYS A 92 6.02 -5.93 12.17
C LYS A 92 5.49 -4.60 12.72
N PHE A 93 5.39 -3.59 11.86
CA PHE A 93 4.96 -2.25 12.21
C PHE A 93 3.50 -2.23 12.67
N ILE A 94 2.57 -2.73 11.86
CA ILE A 94 1.12 -2.67 12.15
C ILE A 94 0.75 -3.45 13.41
N ARG A 95 1.44 -4.56 13.70
CA ARG A 95 1.21 -5.33 14.93
C ARG A 95 1.67 -4.63 16.20
N ALA A 96 2.62 -3.70 16.10
CA ALA A 96 3.14 -2.95 17.23
C ALA A 96 2.32 -1.69 17.56
N LEU A 97 1.41 -1.27 16.68
CA LEU A 97 0.61 -0.06 16.89
C LEU A 97 -0.42 -0.27 18.00
N ASN A 98 -0.70 0.75 18.81
CA ASN A 98 -1.96 0.80 19.54
C ASN A 98 -3.11 1.24 18.61
N ASP A 99 -4.35 1.22 19.11
CA ASP A 99 -5.52 1.46 18.26
C ASP A 99 -5.59 2.90 17.73
N LYS A 100 -5.15 3.90 18.51
CA LYS A 100 -5.04 5.29 18.05
C LYS A 100 -4.04 5.43 16.90
N GLN A 101 -2.92 4.71 16.98
CA GLN A 101 -1.90 4.71 15.93
C GLN A 101 -2.37 3.94 14.68
N LEU A 102 -3.15 2.86 14.86
CA LEU A 102 -3.77 2.14 13.76
C LEU A 102 -4.77 3.02 13.00
N LEU A 103 -5.59 3.78 13.74
CA LEU A 103 -6.52 4.77 13.17
C LEU A 103 -5.77 5.83 12.34
N ALA A 104 -4.71 6.42 12.90
CA ALA A 104 -3.88 7.38 12.18
C ALA A 104 -3.25 6.78 10.90
N THR A 105 -2.92 5.49 10.93
CA THR A 105 -2.37 4.77 9.76
C THR A 105 -3.41 4.61 8.66
N VAL A 106 -4.65 4.23 8.99
CA VAL A 106 -5.70 4.10 7.97
C VAL A 106 -6.15 5.45 7.42
N ASP A 107 -6.12 6.51 8.22
CA ASP A 107 -6.37 7.88 7.74
C ASP A 107 -5.28 8.37 6.79
N PHE A 108 -4.02 8.02 7.08
CA PHE A 108 -2.92 8.27 6.16
C PHE A 108 -3.09 7.51 4.84
N ILE A 109 -3.48 6.24 4.88
CA ILE A 109 -3.75 5.43 3.68
C ILE A 109 -4.88 6.06 2.85
N ASP A 110 -5.96 6.52 3.49
CA ASP A 110 -7.10 7.17 2.81
C ASP A 110 -6.66 8.36 1.95
N GLY A 111 -5.69 9.15 2.44
CA GLY A 111 -5.12 10.29 1.71
C GLY A 111 -4.22 9.94 0.53
N PHE A 112 -3.83 8.66 0.36
CA PHE A 112 -2.92 8.20 -0.71
C PHE A 112 -3.63 7.53 -1.88
N VAL A 113 -4.86 7.06 -1.69
CA VAL A 113 -5.58 6.30 -2.72
C VAL A 113 -6.61 7.19 -3.40
N SER A 114 -6.52 7.29 -4.72
CA SER A 114 -7.46 8.03 -5.57
C SER A 114 -8.07 7.08 -6.59
N ASP A 115 -9.35 7.30 -6.94
CA ASP A 115 -10.02 6.61 -8.05
C ASP A 115 -9.58 7.21 -9.40
#